data_AF-A0AAD2PXI0-F1
#
_entry.id   AF-A0AAD2PXI0-F1
#
_cell.length_a   1.000
_cell.length_b   1.000
_cell.length_c   1.000
_cell.angle_alpha   90.00
_cell.angle_beta   90.00
_cell.angle_gamma   90.00
#
_symmetry.space_group_name_H-M   'P 1'
#
loop_
_entity.id
_entity.type
_entity.pdbx_description
1 polymer ?
#
loop_
_entity_poly.entity_id
_entity_poly.type
_entity_poly.pdbx_seq_one_letter_code
_entity_poly.pdbx_strand_id
1 'polypeptide(L)'
;MRKKARLKRLHISLYQAIVSKVKSQKKGEFQDDNVLSAEAGRKITERAHNLMFQQSGTEKKATYNVDEALVISRVMQQIRDEVYTRDGVSFIQQHYLNKGLKIFKERGKEAALKELDQLIKRSCWTPISIGELTESEKRKAVDAMMLLAEKNSGDIKGCFVYKGNETRDWLSQEDTASPTTSHEGICCTGVIDVHEGRCMMSMDIPNAFIQTLMPDLGDGEDRVIMKVTGLMVQYMINLDPTYRDYVVYENGKSVIYVVILCAIYGMLQALLLWYRNLRASLEEYGFVFNRYDPCIANRMVNGKQLTIRFHVDDILASHMEQQVLEDFSHG
;
A
#
# COMPACT_ATOMS: atom_id res chain seq x y z
N MET A 1 -18.10 -25.27 28.41
CA MET A 1 -19.11 -24.47 27.68
C MET A 1 -19.19 -22.99 28.07
N ARG A 2 -19.15 -22.61 29.37
CA ARG A 2 -19.31 -21.19 29.80
C ARG A 2 -18.20 -20.21 29.36
N LYS A 3 -16.95 -20.65 29.18
CA LYS A 3 -15.82 -19.81 28.73
C LYS A 3 -15.90 -19.43 27.24
N LYS A 4 -16.30 -20.38 26.37
CA LYS A 4 -16.44 -20.17 24.90
C LYS A 4 -17.60 -19.23 24.58
N ALA A 5 -18.71 -19.31 25.32
CA ALA A 5 -19.85 -18.39 25.20
C ALA A 5 -19.56 -16.98 25.76
N ARG A 6 -18.59 -16.85 26.69
CA ARG A 6 -18.13 -15.55 27.20
C ARG A 6 -17.16 -14.88 26.25
N LEU A 7 -16.29 -15.64 25.57
CA LEU A 7 -15.39 -15.14 24.53
C LEU A 7 -16.14 -14.66 23.29
N LYS A 8 -17.13 -15.43 22.80
CA LYS A 8 -18.01 -14.98 21.69
C LYS A 8 -18.75 -13.69 22.05
N ARG A 9 -19.25 -13.57 23.28
CA ARG A 9 -19.90 -12.32 23.75
C ARG A 9 -18.95 -11.14 23.83
N LEU A 10 -17.71 -11.36 24.28
CA LEU A 10 -16.67 -10.34 24.28
C LEU A 10 -16.29 -9.90 22.87
N HIS A 11 -16.19 -10.83 21.92
CA HIS A 11 -15.86 -10.52 20.52
C HIS A 11 -16.98 -9.74 19.82
N ILE A 12 -18.25 -10.12 20.04
CA ILE A 12 -19.42 -9.38 19.54
C ILE A 12 -19.48 -7.99 20.18
N SER A 13 -19.20 -7.89 21.49
CA SER A 13 -19.15 -6.61 22.19
C SER A 13 -18.00 -5.71 21.70
N LEU A 14 -16.85 -6.29 21.34
CA LEU A 14 -15.71 -5.55 20.80
C LEU A 14 -16.01 -5.06 19.38
N TYR A 15 -16.60 -5.92 18.54
CA TYR A 15 -17.07 -5.56 17.20
C TYR A 15 -18.13 -4.45 17.26
N GLN A 16 -19.11 -4.54 18.16
CA GLN A 16 -20.11 -3.49 18.38
C GLN A 16 -19.49 -2.19 18.94
N ALA A 17 -18.47 -2.29 19.78
CA ALA A 17 -17.73 -1.12 20.27
C ALA A 17 -16.92 -0.43 19.15
N ILE A 18 -16.32 -1.20 18.24
CA ILE A 18 -15.62 -0.68 17.06
C ILE A 18 -16.63 -0.01 16.13
N VAL A 19 -17.73 -0.67 15.78
CA VAL A 19 -18.79 -0.14 14.90
C VAL A 19 -19.45 1.11 15.50
N SER A 20 -19.66 1.18 16.81
CA SER A 20 -20.23 2.37 17.47
C SER A 20 -19.24 3.54 17.52
N LYS A 21 -17.95 3.29 17.69
CA LYS A 21 -16.89 4.32 17.63
C LYS A 21 -16.71 4.89 16.22
N VAL A 22 -16.90 4.05 15.19
CA VAL A 22 -16.98 4.45 13.77
C VAL A 22 -18.23 5.30 13.51
N LYS A 23 -19.39 4.94 14.09
CA LYS A 23 -20.62 5.75 13.98
C LYS A 23 -20.54 7.08 14.72
N SER A 24 -19.80 7.19 15.84
CA SER A 24 -19.64 8.46 16.54
C SER A 24 -18.72 9.45 15.79
N GLN A 25 -17.82 8.96 14.94
CA GLN A 25 -17.05 9.80 14.01
C GLN A 25 -17.90 10.34 12.84
N LYS A 26 -19.03 9.70 12.49
CA LYS A 26 -19.96 10.15 11.42
C LYS A 26 -20.89 11.32 11.79
N LYS A 27 -20.84 11.88 13.01
CA LYS A 27 -21.72 13.00 13.40
C LYS A 27 -21.34 14.36 12.81
N GLY A 28 -20.33 14.43 11.96
CA GLY A 28 -20.02 15.60 11.12
C GLY A 28 -20.16 15.25 9.64
N GLU A 29 -21.39 15.07 9.14
CA GLU A 29 -21.62 14.96 7.69
C GLU A 29 -21.62 16.36 7.07
N PHE A 30 -20.72 16.57 6.12
CA PHE A 30 -20.71 17.71 5.20
C PHE A 30 -21.45 17.26 3.92
N GLN A 31 -22.59 17.88 3.61
CA GLN A 31 -23.24 17.78 2.31
C GLN A 31 -22.61 18.82 1.37
N ASP A 32 -22.05 18.39 0.24
CA ASP A 32 -21.62 19.29 -0.83
C ASP A 32 -22.34 18.94 -2.13
N ASP A 33 -23.52 19.55 -2.32
CA ASP A 33 -24.41 19.35 -3.48
C ASP A 33 -23.93 20.08 -4.76
N ASN A 34 -22.71 20.61 -4.81
CA ASN A 34 -22.23 21.42 -5.95
C ASN A 34 -21.10 20.79 -6.80
N VAL A 35 -20.72 19.53 -6.56
CA VAL A 35 -19.54 18.93 -7.22
C VAL A 35 -19.82 18.37 -8.64
N LEU A 36 -21.07 18.04 -8.97
CA LEU A 36 -21.38 17.24 -10.16
C LEU A 36 -21.16 17.95 -11.53
N SER A 37 -21.12 19.28 -11.60
CA SER A 37 -20.93 19.97 -12.89
C SER A 37 -19.48 20.40 -13.19
N ALA A 38 -18.60 20.43 -12.18
CA ALA A 38 -17.20 20.87 -12.34
C ALA A 38 -16.20 19.72 -12.57
N GLU A 39 -16.57 18.47 -12.25
CA GLU A 39 -15.70 17.30 -12.41
C GLU A 39 -15.44 16.93 -13.89
N ALA A 40 -16.41 17.12 -14.77
CA ALA A 40 -16.26 16.79 -16.19
C ALA A 40 -15.21 17.68 -16.88
N GLY A 41 -15.10 18.96 -16.47
CA GLY A 41 -14.09 19.89 -16.99
C GLY A 41 -12.69 19.63 -16.45
N ARG A 42 -12.55 19.25 -15.17
CA ARG A 42 -11.25 18.94 -14.54
C ARG A 42 -10.65 17.62 -15.01
N LYS A 43 -11.47 16.58 -15.23
CA LYS A 43 -11.00 15.27 -15.75
C LYS A 43 -10.29 15.38 -17.11
N ILE A 44 -10.65 16.37 -17.93
CA ILE A 44 -10.02 16.62 -19.24
C ILE A 44 -8.66 17.31 -19.06
N THR A 45 -8.55 18.26 -18.12
CA THR A 45 -7.31 19.02 -17.89
C THR A 45 -6.22 18.13 -17.28
N GLU A 46 -6.58 17.25 -16.36
CA GLU A 46 -5.63 16.38 -15.65
C GLU A 46 -5.03 15.29 -16.55
N ARG A 47 -5.76 14.84 -17.59
CA ARG A 47 -5.23 13.95 -18.64
C ARG A 47 -4.39 14.68 -19.69
N ALA A 48 -4.68 15.96 -19.96
CA ALA A 48 -4.02 16.71 -21.04
C ALA A 48 -2.57 17.11 -20.70
N HIS A 49 -2.23 17.27 -19.41
CA HIS A 49 -0.92 17.74 -18.96
C HIS A 49 0.01 16.65 -18.42
N ASN A 50 -0.44 15.39 -18.47
CA ASN A 50 0.21 14.27 -17.82
C ASN A 50 0.89 13.38 -18.87
N LEU A 51 2.13 13.74 -19.24
CA LEU A 51 2.94 13.06 -20.26
C LEU A 51 3.11 11.54 -20.00
N MET A 52 3.08 11.12 -18.74
CA MET A 52 3.12 9.71 -18.33
C MET A 52 1.89 8.90 -18.76
N PHE A 53 0.71 9.51 -18.82
CA PHE A 53 -0.54 8.81 -19.15
C PHE A 53 -0.77 8.69 -20.66
N GLN A 54 -0.08 9.47 -21.50
CA GLN A 54 -0.10 9.31 -22.96
C GLN A 54 0.67 8.06 -23.43
N GLN A 55 1.50 7.45 -22.58
CA GLN A 55 2.40 6.36 -22.97
C GLN A 55 1.80 4.95 -22.79
N SER A 56 0.57 4.80 -22.31
CA SER A 56 0.04 3.50 -21.85
C SER A 56 -1.09 2.97 -22.72
N GLY A 57 -0.84 2.82 -24.04
CA GLY A 57 -1.72 2.08 -24.95
C GLY A 57 -1.45 0.57 -24.90
N THR A 58 -2.51 -0.23 -24.95
CA THR A 58 -2.52 -1.71 -24.90
C THR A 58 -1.84 -2.40 -26.10
N GLU A 59 -1.44 -1.66 -27.13
CA GLU A 59 -0.65 -2.16 -28.27
C GLU A 59 0.80 -1.69 -28.16
N LYS A 60 1.58 -2.30 -27.27
CA LYS A 60 3.05 -2.12 -27.28
C LYS A 60 3.76 -3.46 -27.40
N LYS A 61 3.58 -4.12 -28.53
CA LYS A 61 4.62 -5.01 -29.06
C LYS A 61 5.56 -4.13 -29.88
N ALA A 62 6.63 -3.65 -29.26
CA ALA A 62 7.72 -3.06 -30.02
C ALA A 62 8.36 -4.18 -30.86
N THR A 63 8.26 -4.07 -32.17
CA THR A 63 8.98 -4.93 -33.11
C THR A 63 10.34 -4.31 -33.35
N TYR A 64 11.39 -5.06 -33.04
CA TYR A 64 12.77 -4.62 -33.26
C TYR A 64 13.30 -5.29 -34.53
N ASN A 65 14.07 -4.54 -35.32
CA ASN A 65 14.83 -5.12 -36.42
C ASN A 65 16.09 -5.84 -35.88
N VAL A 66 16.82 -6.54 -36.75
CA VAL A 66 17.99 -7.35 -36.36
C VAL A 66 19.08 -6.50 -35.72
N ASP A 67 19.32 -5.28 -36.21
CA ASP A 67 20.35 -4.39 -35.70
C ASP A 67 19.97 -3.85 -34.32
N GLU A 68 18.71 -3.46 -34.12
CA GLU A 68 18.18 -3.06 -32.81
C GLU A 68 18.24 -4.21 -31.81
N ALA A 69 17.90 -5.44 -32.23
CA ALA A 69 18.00 -6.62 -31.39
C ALA A 69 19.45 -6.93 -30.98
N LEU A 70 20.42 -6.72 -31.89
CA LEU A 70 21.84 -6.85 -31.59
C LEU A 70 22.33 -5.80 -30.60
N VAL A 71 21.91 -4.54 -30.74
CA VAL A 71 22.22 -3.47 -29.79
C VAL A 71 21.61 -3.76 -28.43
N ILE A 72 20.33 -4.15 -28.37
CA ILE A 72 19.65 -4.54 -27.13
C ILE A 72 20.37 -5.71 -26.46
N SER A 73 20.68 -6.77 -27.21
CA SER A 73 21.42 -7.93 -26.72
C SER A 73 22.79 -7.56 -26.16
N ARG A 74 23.52 -6.69 -26.87
CA ARG A 74 24.84 -6.20 -26.43
C ARG A 74 24.74 -5.36 -25.15
N VAL A 75 23.75 -4.47 -25.06
CA VAL A 75 23.50 -3.66 -23.85
C VAL A 75 23.10 -4.59 -22.68
N MET A 76 22.24 -5.58 -22.90
CA MET A 76 21.88 -6.57 -21.88
C MET A 76 23.10 -7.37 -21.40
N GLN A 77 23.97 -7.78 -22.33
CA GLN A 77 25.23 -8.46 -21.99
C GLN A 77 26.17 -7.55 -21.22
N GLN A 78 26.35 -6.29 -21.63
CA GLN A 78 27.19 -5.32 -20.91
C GLN A 78 26.66 -5.09 -19.49
N ILE A 79 25.36 -4.85 -19.31
CA ILE A 79 24.75 -4.71 -17.98
C ILE A 79 24.99 -5.97 -17.15
N ARG A 80 24.74 -7.15 -17.72
CA ARG A 80 24.96 -8.43 -17.02
C ARG A 80 26.43 -8.58 -16.59
N ASP A 81 27.35 -8.34 -17.50
CA ASP A 81 28.77 -8.56 -17.29
C ASP A 81 29.33 -7.53 -16.29
N GLU A 82 28.87 -6.27 -16.34
CA GLU A 82 29.23 -5.24 -15.36
C GLU A 82 28.67 -5.54 -13.96
N VAL A 83 27.48 -6.12 -13.83
CA VAL A 83 26.93 -6.58 -12.54
C VAL A 83 27.81 -7.67 -11.89
N TYR A 84 28.58 -8.42 -12.67
CA TYR A 84 29.53 -9.43 -12.15
C TYR A 84 30.93 -8.88 -11.86
N THR A 85 31.19 -7.60 -12.12
CA THR A 85 32.46 -6.95 -11.74
C THR A 85 32.47 -6.56 -10.27
N ARG A 86 33.65 -6.21 -9.75
CA ARG A 86 33.82 -5.73 -8.36
C ARG A 86 33.05 -4.43 -8.09
N ASP A 87 32.77 -3.65 -9.13
CA ASP A 87 32.05 -2.37 -9.09
C ASP A 87 30.56 -2.51 -9.50
N GLY A 88 30.14 -3.73 -9.84
CA GLY A 88 28.76 -4.05 -10.22
C GLY A 88 27.80 -3.99 -9.05
N VAL A 89 26.71 -3.22 -9.20
CA VAL A 89 25.66 -3.11 -8.17
C VAL A 89 24.52 -4.09 -8.48
N SER A 90 24.33 -5.10 -7.63
CA SER A 90 23.17 -5.98 -7.68
C SER A 90 22.05 -5.43 -6.79
N PHE A 91 20.90 -5.11 -7.40
CA PHE A 91 19.71 -4.70 -6.65
C PHE A 91 19.17 -5.84 -5.79
N ILE A 92 18.47 -5.48 -4.71
CA ILE A 92 17.87 -6.42 -3.75
C ILE A 92 17.09 -7.52 -4.48
N GLN A 93 17.53 -8.78 -4.32
CA GLN A 93 16.83 -9.93 -4.88
C GLN A 93 15.67 -10.36 -3.97
N GLN A 94 14.49 -10.49 -4.57
CA GLN A 94 13.29 -10.96 -3.88
C GLN A 94 13.00 -12.41 -4.23
N HIS A 95 12.56 -13.19 -3.24
CA HIS A 95 12.24 -14.60 -3.39
C HIS A 95 10.88 -14.91 -2.78
N TYR A 96 10.04 -15.67 -3.50
CA TYR A 96 8.86 -16.29 -2.90
C TYR A 96 9.22 -17.13 -1.68
N LEU A 97 8.33 -17.19 -0.70
CA LEU A 97 8.53 -17.88 0.59
C LEU A 97 9.27 -19.21 0.48
N ASN A 98 8.81 -20.14 -0.36
CA ASN A 98 9.45 -21.46 -0.49
C ASN A 98 10.91 -21.40 -0.95
N LYS A 99 11.25 -20.48 -1.86
CA LYS A 99 12.63 -20.28 -2.32
C LYS A 99 13.43 -19.50 -1.28
N GLY A 100 12.85 -18.44 -0.71
CA GLY A 100 13.47 -17.64 0.34
C GLY A 100 13.81 -18.46 1.58
N LEU A 101 12.96 -19.41 1.98
CA LEU A 101 13.23 -20.33 3.10
C LEU A 101 14.39 -21.30 2.81
N LYS A 102 14.62 -21.67 1.54
CA LYS A 102 15.81 -22.49 1.18
C LYS A 102 17.10 -21.69 1.27
N ILE A 103 17.04 -20.40 0.94
CA ILE A 103 18.20 -19.49 0.90
C ILE A 103 18.52 -18.97 2.30
N PHE A 104 17.53 -18.36 2.96
CA PHE A 104 17.69 -17.67 4.24
C PHE A 104 17.42 -18.55 5.46
N LYS A 105 16.85 -19.76 5.28
CA LYS A 105 16.57 -20.74 6.35
C LYS A 105 15.80 -20.10 7.51
N GLU A 106 16.28 -20.24 8.74
CA GLU A 106 15.58 -19.75 9.94
C GLU A 106 15.41 -18.23 9.95
N ARG A 107 16.40 -17.46 9.48
CA ARG A 107 16.29 -15.98 9.34
C ARG A 107 15.12 -15.60 8.43
N GLY A 108 14.89 -16.36 7.36
CA GLY A 108 13.75 -16.15 6.47
C GLY A 108 12.40 -16.48 7.12
N LYS A 109 12.36 -17.52 7.95
CA LYS A 109 11.16 -17.89 8.70
C LYS A 109 10.82 -16.86 9.77
N GLU A 110 11.81 -16.37 10.51
CA GLU A 110 11.65 -15.30 11.50
C GLU A 110 11.14 -14.01 10.84
N ALA A 111 11.69 -13.64 9.68
CA ALA A 111 11.23 -12.49 8.92
C ALA A 111 9.76 -12.63 8.47
N ALA A 112 9.37 -13.81 7.97
CA ALA A 112 7.99 -14.08 7.56
C ALA A 112 7.01 -14.07 8.75
N LEU A 113 7.40 -14.63 9.90
CA LEU A 113 6.60 -14.62 11.12
C LEU A 113 6.44 -13.20 11.67
N LYS A 114 7.52 -12.42 11.70
CA LYS A 114 7.51 -11.03 12.15
C LYS A 114 6.55 -10.19 11.32
N GLU A 115 6.56 -10.35 9.99
CA GLU A 115 5.64 -9.66 9.09
C GLU A 115 4.18 -10.05 9.34
N LEU A 116 3.87 -11.35 9.39
CA LEU A 116 2.51 -11.83 9.67
C LEU A 116 2.00 -11.38 11.05
N ASP A 117 2.86 -11.40 12.06
CA ASP A 117 2.54 -10.96 13.42
C ASP A 117 2.14 -9.49 13.46
N GLN A 118 2.84 -8.61 12.73
CA GLN A 118 2.48 -7.20 12.62
C GLN A 118 1.08 -7.00 12.03
N LEU A 119 0.75 -7.75 10.98
CA LEU A 119 -0.55 -7.66 10.30
C LEU A 119 -1.70 -8.18 11.17
N ILE A 120 -1.49 -9.31 11.85
CA ILE A 120 -2.47 -9.90 12.76
C ILE A 120 -2.72 -8.96 13.96
N LYS A 121 -1.67 -8.42 14.58
CA LYS A 121 -1.81 -7.49 15.73
C LYS A 121 -2.55 -6.21 15.36
N ARG A 122 -2.41 -5.74 14.11
CA ARG A 122 -3.14 -4.57 13.60
C ARG A 122 -4.54 -4.89 13.10
N SER A 123 -5.01 -6.13 13.24
CA SER A 123 -6.34 -6.57 12.81
C SER A 123 -6.62 -6.24 11.34
N CYS A 124 -5.62 -6.41 10.48
CA CYS A 124 -5.72 -6.07 9.06
C CYS A 124 -6.73 -6.90 8.27
N TRP A 125 -7.16 -8.02 8.85
CA TRP A 125 -8.19 -8.88 8.31
C TRP A 125 -8.88 -9.64 9.44
N THR A 126 -10.01 -10.26 9.11
CA THR A 126 -10.69 -11.21 9.98
C THR A 126 -10.95 -12.53 9.23
N PRO A 127 -10.74 -13.71 9.86
CA PRO A 127 -11.03 -14.97 9.21
C PRO A 127 -12.54 -15.15 8.98
N ILE A 128 -12.89 -15.81 7.87
CA ILE A 128 -14.27 -16.10 7.49
C ILE A 128 -14.42 -17.56 7.08
N SER A 129 -15.53 -18.18 7.46
CA SER A 129 -15.85 -19.55 7.04
C SER A 129 -16.33 -19.58 5.58
N ILE A 130 -15.98 -20.63 4.85
CA ILE A 130 -16.34 -20.76 3.42
C ILE A 130 -17.85 -20.75 3.16
N GLY A 131 -18.66 -21.17 4.15
CA GLY A 131 -20.13 -21.14 4.06
C GLY A 131 -20.73 -19.73 4.20
N GLU A 132 -19.96 -18.76 4.68
CA GLU A 132 -20.38 -17.35 4.83
C GLU A 132 -19.96 -16.48 3.64
N LEU A 133 -19.25 -17.05 2.67
CA LEU A 133 -18.84 -16.38 1.43
C LEU A 133 -19.94 -16.48 0.38
N THR A 134 -20.22 -15.38 -0.30
CA THR A 134 -21.07 -15.40 -1.50
C THR A 134 -20.34 -16.06 -2.67
N GLU A 135 -21.07 -16.52 -3.69
CA GLU A 135 -20.44 -17.11 -4.88
C GLU A 135 -19.59 -16.08 -5.65
N SER A 136 -19.97 -14.81 -5.63
CA SER A 136 -19.16 -13.73 -6.21
C SER A 136 -17.85 -13.53 -5.44
N GLU A 137 -17.92 -13.50 -4.11
CA GLU A 137 -16.76 -13.39 -3.23
C GLU A 137 -15.79 -14.56 -3.38
N LYS A 138 -16.30 -15.80 -3.51
CA LYS A 138 -15.46 -16.98 -3.76
C LYS A 138 -14.72 -16.88 -5.08
N ARG A 139 -15.40 -16.41 -6.14
CA ARG A 139 -14.81 -16.23 -7.47
C ARG A 139 -13.78 -15.10 -7.50
N LYS A 140 -14.00 -14.02 -6.74
CA LYS A 140 -13.11 -12.86 -6.64
C LYS A 140 -12.06 -12.99 -5.53
N ALA A 141 -11.98 -14.12 -4.83
CA ALA A 141 -10.99 -14.33 -3.79
C ALA A 141 -9.58 -14.39 -4.41
N VAL A 142 -8.68 -13.54 -3.90
CA VAL A 142 -7.33 -13.40 -4.45
C VAL A 142 -6.30 -14.03 -3.52
N ASP A 143 -5.31 -14.69 -4.11
CA ASP A 143 -4.25 -15.32 -3.34
C ASP A 143 -3.35 -14.31 -2.62
N ALA A 144 -2.92 -14.67 -1.42
CA ALA A 144 -1.80 -14.02 -0.75
C ALA A 144 -0.46 -14.61 -1.20
N MET A 145 0.59 -13.81 -1.16
CA MET A 145 1.98 -14.27 -1.31
C MET A 145 2.88 -13.65 -0.24
N MET A 146 3.99 -14.31 0.06
CA MET A 146 5.03 -13.79 0.92
C MET A 146 6.34 -13.74 0.14
N LEU A 147 6.98 -12.57 0.14
CA LEU A 147 8.28 -12.31 -0.47
C LEU A 147 9.32 -12.12 0.63
N LEU A 148 10.51 -12.68 0.42
CA LEU A 148 11.66 -12.56 1.30
C LEU A 148 12.82 -11.93 0.53
N ALA A 149 13.49 -10.97 1.13
CA ALA A 149 14.63 -10.28 0.52
C ALA A 149 15.66 -9.89 1.59
N GLU A 150 16.94 -9.89 1.23
CA GLU A 150 18.00 -9.39 2.12
C GLU A 150 18.26 -7.91 1.82
N LYS A 151 18.18 -7.07 2.87
CA LYS A 151 18.51 -5.65 2.78
C LYS A 151 20.04 -5.48 2.71
N ASN A 152 20.48 -4.29 2.30
CA ASN A 152 21.89 -3.89 2.37
C ASN A 152 22.46 -3.94 3.81
N SER A 153 21.60 -3.83 4.84
CA SER A 153 21.99 -4.01 6.24
C SER A 153 22.30 -5.46 6.63
N GLY A 154 21.98 -6.43 5.76
CA GLY A 154 21.99 -7.85 6.08
C GLY A 154 20.72 -8.33 6.79
N ASP A 155 19.72 -7.47 7.04
CA ASP A 155 18.45 -7.93 7.60
C ASP A 155 17.57 -8.58 6.53
N ILE A 156 16.90 -9.68 6.89
CA ILE A 156 15.92 -10.30 6.00
C ILE A 156 14.58 -9.59 6.18
N LYS A 157 14.08 -8.99 5.12
CA LYS A 157 12.74 -8.38 5.05
C LYS A 157 11.74 -9.42 4.55
N GLY A 158 10.70 -9.66 5.34
CA GLY A 158 9.47 -10.29 4.88
C GLY A 158 8.50 -9.24 4.36
N CYS A 159 7.77 -9.54 3.30
CA CYS A 159 6.71 -8.69 2.77
C CYS A 159 5.53 -9.58 2.38
N PHE A 160 4.42 -9.41 3.09
CA PHE A 160 3.19 -10.11 2.79
C PHE A 160 2.36 -9.27 1.80
N VAL A 161 1.95 -9.89 0.70
CA VAL A 161 1.44 -9.18 -0.47
C VAL A 161 0.14 -9.81 -0.91
N TYR A 162 -0.85 -8.94 -1.15
CA TYR A 162 -2.07 -9.28 -1.85
C TYR A 162 -1.79 -9.32 -3.36
N LYS A 163 -2.15 -10.40 -4.04
CA LYS A 163 -1.82 -10.63 -5.45
C LYS A 163 -2.76 -9.88 -6.41
N GLY A 164 -2.79 -8.56 -6.30
CA GLY A 164 -3.77 -7.70 -6.97
C GLY A 164 -3.66 -7.61 -8.49
N ASN A 165 -2.66 -8.22 -9.11
CA ASN A 165 -2.65 -8.36 -10.58
C ASN A 165 -3.89 -9.13 -11.08
N GLU A 166 -4.45 -10.01 -10.25
CA GLU A 166 -5.66 -10.79 -10.56
C GLU A 166 -6.95 -9.94 -10.48
N THR A 167 -6.93 -8.75 -9.88
CA THR A 167 -8.14 -7.92 -9.71
C THR A 167 -8.42 -6.94 -10.84
N ARG A 168 -7.55 -6.87 -11.86
CA ARG A 168 -7.71 -5.93 -13.00
C ARG A 168 -8.99 -6.16 -13.80
N ASP A 169 -9.53 -7.38 -13.79
CA ASP A 169 -10.74 -7.73 -14.55
C ASP A 169 -12.00 -7.06 -13.99
N TRP A 170 -11.99 -6.63 -12.72
CA TRP A 170 -13.15 -6.01 -12.05
C TRP A 170 -12.85 -4.71 -11.31
N LEU A 171 -11.61 -4.23 -11.31
CA LEU A 171 -11.24 -2.90 -10.81
C LEU A 171 -10.80 -2.02 -11.96
N SER A 172 -11.48 -0.89 -12.14
CA SER A 172 -11.14 0.06 -13.20
C SER A 172 -9.86 0.83 -12.88
N GLN A 173 -9.28 1.49 -13.89
CA GLN A 173 -8.14 2.38 -13.67
C GLN A 173 -8.53 3.60 -12.81
N GLU A 174 -9.76 4.11 -12.95
CA GLU A 174 -10.24 5.24 -12.17
C GLU A 174 -10.33 4.90 -10.68
N ASP A 175 -10.62 3.65 -10.35
CA ASP A 175 -10.72 3.16 -8.97
C ASP A 175 -9.37 2.85 -8.32
N THR A 176 -8.27 2.90 -9.08
CA THR A 176 -6.94 2.42 -8.63
C THR A 176 -5.81 3.41 -8.83
N ALA A 177 -5.97 4.43 -9.67
CA ALA A 177 -4.95 5.42 -9.93
C ALA A 177 -4.75 6.35 -8.73
N SER A 178 -3.62 6.23 -8.06
CA SER A 178 -3.13 7.21 -7.08
C SER A 178 -2.29 8.27 -7.78
N PRO A 179 -2.38 9.55 -7.37
CA PRO A 179 -1.42 10.55 -7.82
C PRO A 179 -0.03 10.26 -7.25
N THR A 180 0.98 10.74 -7.96
CA THR A 180 2.38 10.79 -7.54
C THR A 180 2.88 12.23 -7.69
N THR A 181 3.79 12.66 -6.82
CA THR A 181 4.40 14.00 -6.96
C THR A 181 5.08 14.09 -8.33
N SER A 182 4.82 15.18 -9.05
CA SER A 182 5.45 15.45 -10.35
C SER A 182 6.94 15.72 -10.17
N HIS A 183 7.75 15.32 -11.16
CA HIS A 183 9.18 15.60 -11.13
C HIS A 183 9.43 17.12 -11.17
N GLU A 184 8.64 17.84 -11.96
CA GLU A 184 8.63 19.29 -12.05
C GLU A 184 8.31 19.92 -10.69
N GLY A 185 7.31 19.40 -9.97
CA GLY A 185 6.96 19.86 -8.62
C GLY A 185 8.12 19.70 -7.64
N ILE A 186 8.80 18.55 -7.65
CA ILE A 186 10.00 18.30 -6.81
C ILE A 186 11.11 19.29 -7.17
N CYS A 187 11.42 19.45 -8.46
CA CYS A 187 12.48 20.36 -8.90
C CYS A 187 12.19 21.82 -8.55
N CYS A 188 10.98 22.30 -8.84
CA CYS A 188 10.58 23.67 -8.55
C CYS A 188 10.63 23.98 -7.06
N THR A 189 10.08 23.09 -6.23
CA THR A 189 10.12 23.27 -4.77
C THR A 189 11.54 23.19 -4.22
N GLY A 190 12.39 22.31 -4.74
CA GLY A 190 13.80 22.25 -4.37
C GLY A 190 14.57 23.53 -4.68
N VAL A 191 14.32 24.16 -5.83
CA VAL A 191 14.93 25.46 -6.18
C VAL A 191 14.48 26.56 -5.22
N ILE A 192 13.20 26.58 -4.84
CA ILE A 192 12.68 27.53 -3.84
C ILE A 192 13.34 27.29 -2.49
N ASP A 193 13.44 26.03 -2.05
CA ASP A 193 14.06 25.65 -0.79
C ASP A 193 15.51 26.14 -0.72
N VAL A 194 16.28 25.97 -1.80
CA VAL A 194 17.67 26.46 -1.89
C VAL A 194 17.73 27.99 -1.93
N HIS A 195 16.88 28.63 -2.75
CA HIS A 195 16.89 30.08 -2.91
C HIS A 195 16.55 30.81 -1.60
N GLU A 196 15.60 30.30 -0.84
CA GLU A 196 15.18 30.86 0.44
C GLU A 196 16.07 30.42 1.62
N GLY A 197 16.95 29.44 1.42
CA GLY A 197 17.82 28.91 2.47
C GLY A 197 17.07 28.05 3.50
N ARG A 198 16.07 27.29 3.07
CA ARG A 198 15.28 26.42 3.93
C ARG A 198 16.06 25.16 4.34
N CYS A 199 15.81 24.70 5.56
CA CYS A 199 16.18 23.36 6.00
C CYS A 199 15.26 22.33 5.34
N MET A 200 15.76 21.10 5.13
CA MET A 200 15.01 19.98 4.56
C MET A 200 15.18 18.72 5.42
N MET A 201 14.12 17.90 5.45
CA MET A 201 14.11 16.62 6.15
C MET A 201 13.34 15.59 5.32
N SER A 202 13.92 14.39 5.15
CA SER A 202 13.23 13.22 4.60
C SER A 202 12.77 12.29 5.72
N MET A 203 11.55 11.77 5.61
CA MET A 203 11.00 10.78 6.54
C MET A 203 10.22 9.70 5.78
N ASP A 204 10.24 8.49 6.32
CA ASP A 204 9.50 7.33 5.81
C ASP A 204 8.36 7.03 6.79
N ILE A 205 7.13 6.88 6.28
CA ILE A 205 6.00 6.44 7.12
C ILE A 205 5.97 4.91 7.16
N PRO A 206 6.35 4.28 8.29
CA PRO A 206 6.38 2.84 8.37
C PRO A 206 4.96 2.29 8.25
N ASN A 207 4.82 1.20 7.49
CA ASN A 207 3.56 0.47 7.43
C ASN A 207 2.37 1.32 6.93
N ALA A 208 2.61 2.25 6.00
CA ALA A 208 1.63 3.20 5.47
C ALA A 208 0.27 2.57 5.10
N PHE A 209 0.27 1.52 4.26
CA PHE A 209 -0.99 0.92 3.78
C PHE A 209 -1.84 0.33 4.90
N ILE A 210 -1.22 -0.39 5.83
CA ILE A 210 -1.95 -1.15 6.85
C ILE A 210 -2.56 -0.26 7.94
N GLN A 211 -2.25 1.04 7.92
CA GLN A 211 -2.90 2.06 8.73
C GLN A 211 -4.20 2.58 8.10
N THR A 212 -4.44 2.27 6.83
CA THR A 212 -5.63 2.71 6.10
C THR A 212 -6.68 1.62 6.15
N LEU A 213 -7.87 1.95 6.62
CA LEU A 213 -9.01 1.03 6.59
C LEU A 213 -9.61 0.94 5.19
N MET A 214 -10.13 -0.23 4.87
CA MET A 214 -10.97 -0.41 3.70
C MET A 214 -12.27 0.40 3.88
N PRO A 215 -12.81 1.00 2.79
CA PRO A 215 -14.06 1.74 2.87
C PRO A 215 -15.23 0.84 3.31
N ASP A 216 -16.23 1.45 3.95
CA ASP A 216 -17.50 0.78 4.23
C ASP A 216 -18.15 0.35 2.91
N LEU A 217 -18.63 -0.88 2.85
CA LEU A 217 -19.30 -1.43 1.67
C LEU A 217 -20.74 -0.90 1.60
N GLY A 218 -21.16 -0.53 0.40
CA GLY A 218 -22.57 -0.25 0.10
C GLY A 218 -23.42 -1.52 0.08
N ASP A 219 -24.74 -1.36 0.09
CA ASP A 219 -25.67 -2.48 0.00
C ASP A 219 -25.45 -3.26 -1.30
N GLY A 220 -25.06 -4.53 -1.17
CA GLY A 220 -24.82 -5.43 -2.31
C GLY A 220 -23.40 -5.43 -2.88
N GLU A 221 -22.46 -4.68 -2.30
CA GLU A 221 -21.05 -4.75 -2.68
C GLU A 221 -20.35 -5.96 -2.04
N ASP A 222 -19.47 -6.61 -2.82
CA ASP A 222 -18.69 -7.76 -2.34
C ASP A 222 -17.59 -7.30 -1.38
N ARG A 223 -17.36 -8.07 -0.32
CA ARG A 223 -16.17 -7.89 0.52
C ARG A 223 -14.91 -8.27 -0.26
N VAL A 224 -13.80 -7.61 0.09
CA VAL A 224 -12.50 -8.00 -0.46
C VAL A 224 -11.97 -9.21 0.30
N ILE A 225 -12.00 -10.36 -0.38
CA ILE A 225 -11.57 -11.64 0.16
C ILE A 225 -10.14 -11.95 -0.29
N MET A 226 -9.32 -12.36 0.67
CA MET A 226 -7.98 -12.87 0.43
C MET A 226 -7.89 -14.33 0.87
N LYS A 227 -7.18 -15.12 0.07
CA LYS A 227 -6.96 -16.54 0.27
C LYS A 227 -5.51 -16.78 0.67
N VAL A 228 -5.30 -17.26 1.89
CA VAL A 228 -3.97 -17.59 2.42
C VAL A 228 -3.78 -19.09 2.35
N THR A 229 -2.66 -19.55 1.79
CA THR A 229 -2.43 -20.98 1.51
C THR A 229 -1.09 -21.50 2.04
N GLY A 230 -1.03 -22.82 2.29
CA GLY A 230 0.22 -23.53 2.54
C GLY A 230 0.90 -23.15 3.86
N LEU A 231 2.22 -22.92 3.82
CA LEU A 231 3.04 -22.64 5.01
C LEU A 231 2.59 -21.38 5.77
N MET A 232 2.05 -20.38 5.06
CA MET A 232 1.55 -19.15 5.69
C MET A 232 0.38 -19.45 6.64
N VAL A 233 -0.49 -20.39 6.30
CA VAL A 233 -1.58 -20.84 7.19
C VAL A 233 -1.03 -21.42 8.49
N GLN A 234 0.02 -22.24 8.41
CA GLN A 234 0.68 -22.79 9.59
C GLN A 234 1.28 -21.69 10.47
N TYR A 235 1.91 -20.69 9.86
CA TYR A 235 2.46 -19.53 10.58
C TYR A 235 1.37 -18.70 11.26
N MET A 236 0.25 -18.44 10.57
CA MET A 236 -0.90 -17.74 11.17
C MET A 236 -1.46 -18.50 12.37
N ILE A 237 -1.59 -19.83 12.29
CA ILE A 237 -2.07 -20.66 13.41
C ILE A 237 -1.08 -20.65 14.59
N ASN A 238 0.22 -20.60 14.31
CA ASN A 238 1.24 -20.53 15.36
C ASN A 238 1.19 -19.19 16.10
N LEU A 239 0.93 -18.10 15.38
CA LEU A 239 0.79 -16.75 15.94
C LEU A 239 -0.54 -16.59 16.69
N ASP A 240 -1.64 -17.08 16.12
CA ASP A 240 -2.96 -17.08 16.73
C ASP A 240 -3.69 -18.41 16.48
N PRO A 241 -3.84 -19.27 17.51
CA PRO A 241 -4.51 -20.56 17.38
C PRO A 241 -5.99 -20.48 16.98
N THR A 242 -6.65 -19.32 17.07
CA THR A 242 -8.07 -19.18 16.70
C THR A 242 -8.31 -19.41 15.21
N TYR A 243 -7.30 -19.20 14.37
CA TYR A 243 -7.35 -19.48 12.93
C TYR A 243 -7.60 -20.97 12.61
N ARG A 244 -7.32 -21.90 13.55
CA ARG A 244 -7.55 -23.34 13.35
C ARG A 244 -9.00 -23.67 12.99
N ASP A 245 -9.95 -22.95 13.57
CA ASP A 245 -11.38 -23.20 13.35
C ASP A 245 -11.84 -22.81 11.93
N TYR A 246 -10.99 -22.12 11.15
CA TYR A 246 -11.29 -21.62 9.80
C TYR A 246 -10.48 -22.34 8.70
N VAL A 247 -9.65 -23.32 9.06
CA VAL A 247 -8.84 -24.05 8.08
C VAL A 247 -9.73 -24.96 7.24
N VAL A 248 -9.60 -24.82 5.92
CA VAL A 248 -10.17 -25.75 4.94
C VAL A 248 -9.05 -26.39 4.12
N TYR A 249 -9.33 -27.53 3.50
CA TYR A 249 -8.39 -28.22 2.63
C TYR A 249 -8.87 -28.16 1.19
N GLU A 250 -8.04 -27.58 0.32
CA GLU A 250 -8.30 -27.51 -1.11
C GLU A 250 -7.11 -28.08 -1.86
N ASN A 251 -7.34 -29.08 -2.72
CA ASN A 251 -6.28 -29.75 -3.50
C ASN A 251 -5.11 -30.23 -2.61
N GLY A 252 -5.42 -30.73 -1.41
CA GLY A 252 -4.43 -31.21 -0.44
C GLY A 252 -3.64 -30.12 0.28
N LYS A 253 -3.96 -28.83 0.11
CA LYS A 253 -3.31 -27.70 0.79
C LYS A 253 -4.23 -27.09 1.83
N SER A 254 -3.67 -26.69 2.97
CA SER A 254 -4.38 -25.90 3.97
C SER A 254 -4.62 -24.49 3.45
N VAL A 255 -5.86 -24.01 3.58
CA VAL A 255 -6.34 -22.72 3.12
C VAL A 255 -7.11 -22.04 4.24
N ILE A 256 -6.94 -20.73 4.37
CA ILE A 256 -7.80 -19.85 5.18
C ILE A 256 -8.26 -18.70 4.29
N TYR A 257 -9.56 -18.42 4.34
CA TYR A 257 -10.13 -17.22 3.74
C TYR A 257 -10.23 -16.12 4.80
N VAL A 258 -9.85 -14.90 4.42
CA VAL A 258 -9.92 -13.74 5.30
C VAL A 258 -10.58 -12.57 4.57
N VAL A 259 -11.38 -11.80 5.30
CA VAL A 259 -11.93 -10.52 4.85
C VAL A 259 -10.91 -9.44 5.16
N ILE A 260 -10.44 -8.72 4.15
CA ILE A 260 -9.49 -7.63 4.32
C ILE A 260 -10.20 -6.42 4.93
N LEU A 261 -9.61 -5.87 6.00
CA LEU A 261 -10.12 -4.70 6.74
C LEU A 261 -9.24 -3.46 6.57
N CYS A 262 -7.96 -3.65 6.23
CA CYS A 262 -6.98 -2.58 5.99
C CYS A 262 -6.42 -2.68 4.56
N ALA A 263 -5.90 -1.60 3.98
CA ALA A 263 -5.18 -1.69 2.71
C ALA A 263 -3.88 -2.50 2.90
N ILE A 264 -3.64 -3.46 2.00
CA ILE A 264 -2.46 -4.34 2.03
C ILE A 264 -1.62 -4.07 0.78
N TYR A 265 -0.30 -4.21 0.92
CA TYR A 265 0.62 -4.12 -0.21
C TYR A 265 0.21 -5.07 -1.35
N GLY A 266 0.29 -4.58 -2.59
CA GLY A 266 -0.09 -5.32 -3.79
C GLY A 266 -1.57 -5.22 -4.18
N MET A 267 -2.44 -4.63 -3.35
CA MET A 267 -3.77 -4.22 -3.81
C MET A 267 -3.63 -3.03 -4.75
N LEU A 268 -4.30 -3.08 -5.92
CA LEU A 268 -4.23 -1.98 -6.89
C LEU A 268 -4.75 -0.65 -6.34
N GLN A 269 -5.71 -0.70 -5.43
CA GLN A 269 -6.31 0.49 -4.80
C GLN A 269 -5.60 0.93 -3.50
N ALA A 270 -4.61 0.16 -2.99
CA ALA A 270 -3.97 0.49 -1.71
C ALA A 270 -3.29 1.86 -1.73
N LEU A 271 -2.64 2.20 -2.84
CA LEU A 271 -1.99 3.50 -3.03
C LEU A 271 -2.98 4.66 -2.93
N LEU A 272 -4.12 4.54 -3.62
CA LEU A 272 -5.14 5.59 -3.64
C LEU A 272 -5.83 5.74 -2.27
N LEU A 273 -6.13 4.62 -1.61
CA LEU A 273 -6.69 4.64 -0.26
C LEU A 273 -5.72 5.31 0.72
N TRP A 274 -4.44 4.94 0.67
CA TRP A 274 -3.40 5.58 1.48
C TRP A 274 -3.29 7.08 1.18
N TYR A 275 -3.26 7.48 -0.09
CA TYR A 275 -3.23 8.88 -0.49
C TYR A 275 -4.37 9.68 0.13
N ARG A 276 -5.62 9.17 0.02
CA ARG A 276 -6.81 9.84 0.59
C ARG A 276 -6.70 9.96 2.11
N ASN A 277 -6.25 8.91 2.79
CA ASN A 277 -6.07 8.91 4.23
C ASN A 277 -4.98 9.90 4.68
N LEU A 278 -3.81 9.86 4.05
CA LEU A 278 -2.71 10.78 4.33
C LEU A 278 -3.12 12.23 4.07
N ARG A 279 -3.80 12.49 2.95
CA ARG A 279 -4.32 13.81 2.61
C ARG A 279 -5.29 14.33 3.65
N ALA A 280 -6.29 13.53 4.04
CA ALA A 280 -7.26 13.92 5.05
C ALA A 280 -6.59 14.27 6.38
N SER A 281 -5.63 13.46 6.83
CA SER A 281 -4.83 13.75 8.03
C SER A 281 -4.08 15.08 7.88
N LEU A 282 -3.37 15.29 6.78
CA LEU A 282 -2.61 16.52 6.55
C LEU A 282 -3.53 17.77 6.53
N GLU A 283 -4.69 17.69 5.91
CA GLU A 283 -5.70 18.75 5.92
C GLU A 283 -6.20 19.03 7.35
N GLU A 284 -6.42 18.00 8.18
CA GLU A 284 -6.77 18.14 9.61
C GLU A 284 -5.65 18.83 10.41
N TYR A 285 -4.38 18.55 10.08
CA TYR A 285 -3.23 19.26 10.63
C TYR A 285 -3.03 20.67 10.04
N GLY A 286 -3.96 21.16 9.21
CA GLY A 286 -3.97 22.52 8.68
C GLY A 286 -3.08 22.74 7.44
N PHE A 287 -2.68 21.67 6.75
CA PHE A 287 -2.03 21.79 5.46
C PHE A 287 -3.05 22.09 4.36
N VAL A 288 -2.63 22.93 3.41
CA VAL A 288 -3.37 23.26 2.20
C VAL A 288 -2.65 22.66 1.01
N PHE A 289 -3.33 21.76 0.31
CA PHE A 289 -2.80 21.11 -0.88
C PHE A 289 -2.68 22.06 -2.06
N ASN A 290 -1.58 21.92 -2.81
CA ASN A 290 -1.29 22.71 -3.99
C ASN A 290 -2.27 22.34 -5.11
N ARG A 291 -2.76 23.35 -5.84
CA ARG A 291 -3.70 23.16 -6.97
C ARG A 291 -3.05 22.52 -8.21
N TYR A 292 -1.74 22.64 -8.35
CA TYR A 292 -0.97 22.13 -9.48
C TYR A 292 -0.40 20.73 -9.24
N ASP A 293 -0.06 20.41 -8.00
CA ASP A 293 0.47 19.09 -7.62
C ASP A 293 -0.27 18.55 -6.39
N PRO A 294 -1.05 17.46 -6.54
CA PRO A 294 -1.87 16.90 -5.47
C PRO A 294 -1.06 16.20 -4.36
N CYS A 295 0.26 16.10 -4.50
CA CYS A 295 1.16 15.51 -3.51
C CYS A 295 2.11 16.54 -2.88
N ILE A 296 1.85 17.83 -3.11
CA ILE A 296 2.53 18.95 -2.46
C ILE A 296 1.51 19.71 -1.60
N ALA A 297 1.82 19.92 -0.32
CA ALA A 297 0.97 20.69 0.58
C ALA A 297 1.79 21.67 1.41
N ASN A 298 1.14 22.74 1.86
CA ASN A 298 1.79 23.83 2.56
C ASN A 298 1.00 24.21 3.82
N ARG A 299 1.72 24.55 4.90
CA ARG A 299 1.15 25.09 6.14
C ARG A 299 1.99 26.28 6.59
N MET A 300 1.37 27.27 7.23
CA MET A 300 2.10 28.36 7.87
C MET A 300 2.44 27.98 9.31
N VAL A 301 3.73 28.06 9.68
CA VAL A 301 4.25 27.85 11.03
C VAL A 301 5.23 28.99 11.33
N ASN A 302 5.10 29.65 12.48
CA ASN A 302 5.94 30.80 12.86
C ASN A 302 6.00 31.93 11.79
N GLY A 303 4.91 32.11 11.01
CA GLY A 303 4.87 33.09 9.91
C GLY A 303 5.69 32.72 8.68
N LYS A 304 6.26 31.51 8.62
CA LYS A 304 6.99 30.93 7.49
C LYS A 304 6.27 29.69 6.96
N GLN A 305 6.55 29.34 5.71
CA GLN A 305 5.89 28.22 5.03
C GLN A 305 6.63 26.92 5.34
N LEU A 306 5.90 25.95 5.88
CA LEU A 306 6.27 24.54 5.94
C LEU A 306 5.69 23.86 4.69
N THR A 307 6.57 23.34 3.84
CA THR A 307 6.18 22.63 2.62
C THR A 307 6.45 21.15 2.80
N ILE A 308 5.48 20.31 2.43
CA ILE A 308 5.64 18.86 2.34
C ILE A 308 5.43 18.42 0.90
N ARG A 309 6.27 17.49 0.44
CA ARG A 309 6.12 16.73 -0.80
C ARG A 309 6.15 15.28 -0.43
N PHE A 310 5.36 14.43 -1.07
CA PHE A 310 5.39 13.02 -0.73
C PHE A 310 5.20 12.10 -1.93
N HIS A 311 5.91 10.99 -1.91
CA HIS A 311 5.76 9.93 -2.88
C HIS A 311 5.42 8.66 -2.12
N VAL A 312 4.12 8.34 -2.09
CA VAL A 312 3.57 7.23 -1.30
C VAL A 312 3.85 7.43 0.20
N ASP A 313 4.81 6.71 0.77
CA ASP A 313 5.21 6.69 2.18
C ASP A 313 6.42 7.58 2.46
N ASP A 314 7.17 7.97 1.43
CA ASP A 314 8.30 8.90 1.54
C ASP A 314 7.81 10.34 1.58
N ILE A 315 8.17 11.10 2.61
CA ILE A 315 7.88 12.52 2.76
C ILE A 315 9.19 13.31 2.75
N LEU A 316 9.20 14.41 1.99
CA LEU A 316 10.22 15.45 2.02
C LEU A 316 9.59 16.75 2.55
N ALA A 317 10.01 17.19 3.73
CA ALA A 317 9.56 18.42 4.38
C ALA A 317 10.62 19.52 4.33
N SER A 318 10.22 20.78 4.22
CA SER A 318 11.13 21.93 4.23
C SER A 318 10.53 23.14 4.94
N HIS A 319 11.38 23.85 5.68
CA HIS A 319 11.01 25.02 6.48
C HIS A 319 12.24 25.89 6.77
N MET A 320 12.07 27.17 7.09
CA MET A 320 13.17 28.10 7.44
C MET A 320 13.86 27.77 8.77
N GLU A 321 13.17 27.08 9.65
CA GLU A 321 13.64 26.72 10.99
C GLU A 321 13.67 25.20 11.11
N GLN A 322 14.84 24.65 11.45
CA GLN A 322 15.06 23.22 11.63
C GLN A 322 14.16 22.63 12.74
N GLN A 323 13.95 23.36 13.83
CA GLN A 323 13.11 22.91 14.95
C GLN A 323 11.68 22.55 14.51
N VAL A 324 11.10 23.31 13.57
CA VAL A 324 9.77 23.04 13.04
C VAL A 324 9.72 21.69 12.31
N LEU A 325 10.80 21.30 11.63
CA LEU A 325 10.89 20.00 10.98
C LEU A 325 11.00 18.86 11.99
N GLU A 326 11.78 19.06 13.05
CA GLU A 326 11.94 18.09 14.14
C GLU A 326 10.61 17.86 14.86
N ASP A 327 9.91 18.94 15.21
CA ASP A 327 8.60 18.88 15.84
C ASP A 327 7.56 18.19 14.93
N PHE A 328 7.61 18.47 13.62
CA PHE A 328 6.74 17.80 12.63
C PHE A 328 7.03 16.29 12.50
N SER A 329 8.29 15.87 12.64
CA SER A 329 8.67 14.46 12.53
C SER A 329 8.28 13.61 13.74
N HIS A 330 7.98 14.25 14.88
CA HIS A 330 7.70 13.60 16.15
C HIS A 330 6.23 13.72 16.63
N GLY A 331 5.43 14.55 15.96
CA GLY A 331 4.01 14.80 16.29
C GLY A 331 3.04 13.88 15.57
#